data_AF-A0A8T4V0B9-F1
#
_entry.id   AF-A0A8T4V0B9-F1
#
_cell.length_a   1.000
_cell.length_b   1.000
_cell.length_c   1.000
_cell.angle_alpha   90.00
_cell.angle_beta   90.00
_cell.angle_gamma   90.00
#
_symmetry.space_group_name_H-M   'P 1'
#
loop_
_entity.id
_entity.type
_entity.pdbx_description
1 polymer ?
#
loop_
_entity_poly.entity_id
_entity_poly.type
_entity_poly.pdbx_seq_one_letter_code
_entity_poly.pdbx_strand_id
1 'polypeptide(L)'
;MTPWIQGNDGPGNYSYLRSAFIDKDIDFQNEKEYYNQTRKISSIRQDPNTGEYYSQYPFGTSLMWMPYFLAAHLFAIFTDFPSNGYSEPYVYMISIGSAVNGFIALLLILRMLSKYFEKNVALLSTISIWFASSLFY
;
A
#
# COMPACT_ATOMS: atom_id res chain seq x y z
N MET A 1 23.94 7.13 10.16
CA MET A 1 23.74 5.88 9.39
C MET A 1 22.28 5.54 9.46
N THR A 2 21.55 5.51 8.35
CA THR A 2 20.16 5.04 8.34
C THR A 2 20.07 3.86 7.38
N PRO A 3 19.86 2.63 7.86
CA PRO A 3 19.52 1.52 6.99
C PRO A 3 18.10 1.79 6.48
N TRP A 4 18.01 2.25 5.23
CA TRP A 4 16.77 2.48 4.52
C TRP A 4 16.20 1.15 4.05
N ILE A 5 14.93 0.86 4.37
CA ILE A 5 14.13 -0.17 3.70
C ILE A 5 13.14 0.59 2.80
N GLN A 6 13.11 0.22 1.51
CA GLN A 6 12.48 0.86 0.34
C GLN A 6 10.94 1.06 0.47
N GLY A 7 10.24 1.89 -0.31
CA GLY A 7 10.52 2.38 -1.66
C GLY A 7 9.60 3.52 -2.15
N ASN A 8 9.81 3.90 -3.42
CA ASN A 8 9.09 4.94 -4.15
C ASN A 8 7.66 4.53 -4.55
N ASP A 9 7.34 3.24 -4.40
CA ASP A 9 6.11 2.58 -4.79
C ASP A 9 4.94 2.83 -3.83
N GLY A 10 5.19 2.88 -2.52
CA GLY A 10 4.18 3.19 -1.51
C GLY A 10 3.41 4.48 -1.82
N PRO A 11 4.08 5.63 -2.00
CA PRO A 11 3.45 6.90 -2.35
C PRO A 11 2.55 6.81 -3.59
N GLY A 12 3.01 6.16 -4.66
CA GLY A 12 2.23 6.05 -5.90
C GLY A 12 1.01 5.13 -5.78
N ASN A 13 1.14 4.01 -5.06
CA ASN A 13 -0.02 3.14 -4.79
C ASN A 13 -1.01 3.80 -3.83
N TYR A 14 -0.55 4.62 -2.90
CA TYR A 14 -1.39 5.27 -1.91
C TYR A 14 -2.13 6.52 -2.42
N SER A 15 -1.52 7.24 -3.38
CA SER A 15 -2.05 8.50 -3.93
C SER A 15 -3.52 8.39 -4.39
N TYR A 16 -3.90 7.28 -5.04
CA TYR A 16 -5.29 7.04 -5.46
C TYR A 16 -6.30 7.07 -4.31
N LEU A 17 -5.93 6.52 -3.14
CA LEU A 17 -6.80 6.51 -1.97
C LEU A 17 -6.97 7.90 -1.39
N ARG A 18 -5.85 8.59 -1.17
CA ARG A 18 -5.89 9.92 -0.56
C ARG A 18 -6.59 10.92 -1.48
N SER A 19 -6.20 11.03 -2.76
CA SER A 19 -6.86 11.96 -3.70
C SER A 19 -8.37 11.67 -3.81
N ALA A 20 -8.80 10.41 -3.90
CA ALA A 20 -10.21 10.08 -4.03
C ALA A 20 -11.04 10.39 -2.77
N PHE A 21 -10.52 10.12 -1.57
CA PHE A 21 -11.29 10.24 -0.32
C PHE A 21 -11.12 11.59 0.39
N ILE A 22 -9.94 12.22 0.27
CA ILE A 22 -9.64 13.50 0.91
C ILE A 22 -9.90 14.65 -0.06
N ASP A 23 -9.24 14.62 -1.22
CA ASP A 23 -9.29 15.74 -2.17
C ASP A 23 -10.52 15.68 -3.10
N LYS A 24 -11.09 14.48 -3.25
CA LYS A 24 -12.23 14.15 -4.14
C LYS A 24 -11.95 14.42 -5.62
N ASP A 25 -10.70 14.26 -6.02
CA ASP A 25 -10.24 14.38 -7.40
C ASP A 25 -9.32 13.22 -7.79
N ILE A 26 -8.83 13.25 -9.03
CA ILE A 26 -7.83 12.32 -9.56
C ILE A 26 -6.60 13.14 -10.00
N ASP A 27 -6.33 14.26 -9.30
CA ASP A 27 -5.10 15.01 -9.50
C ASP A 27 -4.09 14.57 -8.44
N PHE A 28 -2.89 14.20 -8.91
CA PHE A 28 -1.80 13.76 -8.06
C PHE A 28 -0.67 14.79 -7.97
N GLN A 29 -0.89 16.01 -8.45
CA GLN A 29 0.08 17.10 -8.34
C GLN A 29 0.42 17.38 -6.87
N ASN A 30 -0.60 17.51 -6.04
CA ASN A 30 -0.46 17.79 -4.60
C ASN A 30 0.30 16.67 -3.87
N GLU A 31 0.04 15.41 -4.21
CA GLU A 31 0.78 14.24 -3.73
C GLU A 31 2.27 14.34 -4.08
N LYS A 32 2.54 14.66 -5.35
CA LYS A 32 3.91 14.80 -5.84
C LYS A 32 4.65 15.92 -5.14
N GLU A 33 4.02 17.06 -4.93
CA GLU A 33 4.60 18.18 -4.20
C GLU A 33 4.86 17.81 -2.74
N TYR A 34 3.89 17.23 -2.05
CA TYR A 34 4.01 16.82 -0.65
C TYR A 34 5.17 15.83 -0.44
N TYR A 35 5.20 14.74 -1.21
CA TYR A 35 6.26 13.74 -1.06
C TYR A 35 7.63 14.29 -1.47
N ASN A 36 7.71 15.13 -2.52
CA ASN A 36 8.97 15.75 -2.96
C ASN A 36 9.61 16.67 -1.91
N GLN A 37 8.84 17.25 -0.98
CA GLN A 37 9.38 18.04 0.15
C GLN A 37 10.28 17.18 1.04
N THR A 38 9.92 15.92 1.23
CA THR A 38 10.67 14.98 2.06
C THR A 38 11.68 14.19 1.23
N ARG A 39 11.26 13.71 0.05
CA ARG A 39 12.09 12.90 -0.86
C ARG A 39 11.54 12.98 -2.28
N LYS A 40 12.41 13.22 -3.27
CA LYS A 40 12.01 13.15 -4.68
C LYS A 40 11.42 11.78 -5.02
N ILE A 41 10.16 11.76 -5.45
CA ILE A 41 9.47 10.57 -5.93
C ILE A 41 9.37 10.56 -7.46
N SER A 42 9.53 9.38 -8.06
CA SER A 42 9.32 9.15 -9.50
C SER A 42 8.05 8.33 -9.79
N SER A 43 7.30 8.00 -8.74
CA SER A 43 6.07 7.24 -8.82
C SER A 43 4.89 8.01 -9.39
N ILE A 44 4.92 9.33 -9.31
CA ILE A 44 3.92 10.22 -9.90
C ILE A 44 4.57 10.98 -11.05
N ARG A 45 4.08 10.71 -12.27
CA ARG A 45 4.58 11.26 -13.52
C ARG A 45 3.59 12.27 -14.07
N GLN A 46 4.07 13.14 -14.95
CA GLN A 46 3.22 14.07 -15.68
C GLN A 46 3.09 13.56 -17.11
N ASP A 47 1.88 13.52 -17.64
CA ASP A 47 1.67 13.23 -19.05
C ASP A 47 2.11 14.44 -19.87
N PRO A 48 3.05 14.28 -20.83
CA PRO A 48 3.55 15.40 -21.63
C PRO A 48 2.50 15.98 -22.59
N ASN A 49 1.41 15.26 -22.89
CA ASN A 49 0.37 15.70 -23.81
C ASN A 49 -0.78 16.40 -23.09
N THR A 50 -1.20 15.90 -21.92
CA THR A 50 -2.33 16.47 -21.16
C THR A 50 -1.86 17.41 -20.04
N GLY A 51 -0.61 17.29 -19.59
CA GLY A 51 -0.08 18.03 -18.45
C GLY A 51 -0.55 17.49 -17.10
N GLU A 52 -1.41 16.47 -17.08
CA GLU A 52 -1.97 15.89 -15.86
C GLU A 52 -0.95 14.98 -15.16
N TYR A 53 -1.02 14.95 -13.83
CA TYR A 53 -0.23 14.01 -13.04
C TYR A 53 -0.96 12.69 -12.92
N TYR A 54 -0.25 11.58 -13.07
CA TYR A 54 -0.75 10.22 -12.88
C TYR A 54 0.25 9.38 -12.09
N SER A 55 -0.26 8.44 -11.31
CA SER A 55 0.58 7.45 -10.65
C SER A 55 0.92 6.31 -11.61
N GLN A 56 2.20 5.93 -11.67
CA GLN A 56 2.69 4.85 -12.52
C GLN A 56 2.23 3.45 -12.06
N TYR A 57 1.66 3.34 -10.85
CA TYR A 57 1.24 2.08 -10.26
C TYR A 57 -0.26 1.83 -10.47
N PRO A 58 -0.69 0.56 -10.55
CA PRO A 58 -2.11 0.23 -10.65
C PRO A 58 -2.84 0.50 -9.32
N PHE A 59 -4.11 0.89 -9.42
CA PHE A 59 -4.97 1.20 -8.26
C PHE A 59 -5.35 -0.02 -7.38
N GLY A 60 -4.97 -1.23 -7.79
CA GLY A 60 -5.35 -2.48 -7.10
C GLY A 60 -4.90 -2.51 -5.63
N THR A 61 -3.67 -2.06 -5.37
CA THR A 61 -3.13 -1.96 -4.01
C THR A 61 -3.94 -0.98 -3.17
N SER A 62 -4.33 0.16 -3.75
CA SER A 62 -5.15 1.19 -3.11
C SER A 62 -6.51 0.62 -2.72
N LEU A 63 -7.13 -0.19 -3.58
CA LEU A 63 -8.41 -0.83 -3.27
C LEU A 63 -8.29 -1.81 -2.10
N MET A 64 -7.20 -2.57 -2.02
CA MET A 64 -6.95 -3.49 -0.90
C MET A 64 -6.66 -2.76 0.42
N TRP A 65 -6.13 -1.53 0.36
CA TRP A 65 -5.88 -0.69 1.52
C TRP A 65 -7.09 0.14 1.96
N MET A 66 -8.10 0.32 1.10
CA MET A 66 -9.30 1.11 1.36
C MET A 66 -9.97 0.88 2.73
N PRO A 67 -10.30 -0.36 3.16
CA PRO A 67 -10.96 -0.55 4.46
C PRO A 67 -10.09 -0.11 5.64
N TYR A 68 -8.77 -0.30 5.54
CA TYR A 68 -7.82 0.11 6.58
C TYR A 68 -7.61 1.63 6.59
N PHE A 69 -7.59 2.25 5.42
CA PHE A 69 -7.57 3.71 5.28
C PHE A 69 -8.81 4.35 5.92
N LEU A 70 -10.01 3.80 5.66
CA LEU A 70 -11.24 4.30 6.27
C LEU A 70 -11.23 4.14 7.79
N ALA A 71 -10.71 3.02 8.31
CA ALA A 71 -10.54 2.82 9.74
C ALA A 71 -9.57 3.86 10.36
N ALA A 72 -8.45 4.13 9.69
CA ALA A 72 -7.51 5.18 10.10
C ALA A 72 -8.14 6.57 10.05
N HIS A 73 -8.92 6.86 9.01
CA HIS A 73 -9.57 8.14 8.80
C HIS A 73 -10.61 8.40 9.89
N LEU A 74 -11.45 7.41 10.21
CA LEU A 74 -12.39 7.49 11.32
C LEU A 74 -11.66 7.68 12.65
N PHE A 75 -10.60 6.90 12.89
CA PHE A 75 -9.79 7.05 14.11
C PHE A 75 -9.19 8.45 14.23
N ALA A 76 -8.64 9.01 13.14
CA ALA A 76 -8.09 10.37 13.11
C ALA A 76 -9.18 11.43 13.38
N ILE A 77 -10.41 11.25 12.89
CA ILE A 77 -11.53 12.18 13.18
C ILE A 77 -11.92 12.16 14.66
N PHE A 78 -11.88 11.00 15.31
CA PHE A 78 -12.24 10.85 16.73
C PHE A 78 -11.08 11.14 17.70
N THR A 79 -9.91 11.53 17.19
CA THR A 79 -8.71 11.84 17.97
C THR A 79 -8.13 13.19 17.55
N ASP A 80 -7.15 13.72 18.27
CA ASP A 80 -6.49 14.99 17.91
C ASP A 80 -5.48 14.85 16.76
N PHE A 81 -5.50 13.74 16.02
CA PHE A 81 -4.59 13.51 14.89
C PHE A 81 -5.10 14.22 13.62
N PRO A 82 -4.20 14.78 12.78
CA PRO A 82 -4.61 15.38 11.52
C PRO A 82 -5.29 14.35 10.60
N SER A 83 -6.51 14.63 10.15
CA SER A 83 -7.28 13.79 9.23
C SER A 83 -6.92 14.04 7.75
N ASN A 84 -5.62 14.17 7.44
CA ASN A 84 -5.10 14.60 6.14
C ASN A 84 -4.65 13.45 5.21
N GLY A 85 -4.75 12.20 5.67
CA GLY A 85 -4.29 11.03 4.93
C GLY A 85 -2.78 10.74 5.07
N TYR A 86 -2.00 11.58 5.75
CA TYR A 86 -0.55 11.39 5.91
C TYR A 86 -0.10 11.17 7.36
N SER A 87 -0.97 11.44 8.32
CA SER A 87 -0.64 11.31 9.74
C SER A 87 -0.36 9.85 10.15
N GLU A 88 0.26 9.69 11.31
CA GLU A 88 0.69 8.39 11.82
C GLU A 88 -0.39 7.29 11.81
N PRO A 89 -1.67 7.56 12.17
CA PRO A 89 -2.71 6.54 12.14
C PRO A 89 -2.88 5.86 10.77
N TYR A 90 -2.70 6.60 9.67
CA TYR A 90 -2.79 6.05 8.33
C TYR A 90 -1.63 5.09 8.06
N VAL A 91 -0.40 5.50 8.40
CA VAL A 91 0.79 4.68 8.23
C VAL A 91 0.67 3.37 9.01
N TYR A 92 0.22 3.42 10.26
CA TYR A 92 0.04 2.23 11.08
C TYR A 92 -1.04 1.29 10.53
N MET A 93 -2.23 1.80 10.21
CA MET A 93 -3.32 0.97 9.72
C MET A 93 -3.03 0.36 8.35
N ILE A 94 -2.36 1.09 7.45
CA ILE A 94 -1.95 0.56 6.14
C ILE A 94 -0.87 -0.51 6.30
N SER A 95 0.05 -0.32 7.25
CA SER A 95 1.08 -1.32 7.56
C SER A 95 0.45 -2.62 8.10
N ILE A 96 -0.48 -2.49 9.05
CA ILE A 96 -1.25 -3.63 9.58
C ILE A 96 -2.06 -4.29 8.46
N GLY A 97 -2.75 -3.50 7.63
CA GLY A 97 -3.53 -4.01 6.52
C GLY A 97 -2.69 -4.75 5.50
N SER A 98 -1.48 -4.28 5.23
CA SER A 98 -0.52 -4.97 4.36
C SER A 98 -0.09 -6.31 4.94
N ALA A 99 0.20 -6.38 6.24
CA ALA A 99 0.54 -7.62 6.92
C ALA A 99 -0.63 -8.62 6.92
N VAL A 100 -1.85 -8.15 7.18
CA VAL A 100 -3.07 -8.97 7.13
C VAL A 100 -3.32 -9.49 5.72
N ASN A 101 -3.21 -8.63 4.70
CA ASN A 101 -3.37 -9.03 3.30
C ASN A 101 -2.32 -10.07 2.88
N GLY A 102 -1.06 -9.92 3.33
CA GLY A 102 0.00 -10.90 3.12
C GLY A 102 -0.31 -12.25 3.77
N PHE A 103 -0.82 -12.24 5.01
CA PHE A 103 -1.22 -13.47 5.71
C PHE A 103 -2.41 -14.16 5.03
N ILE A 104 -3.43 -13.39 4.59
CA ILE A 104 -4.56 -13.93 3.83
C ILE A 104 -4.07 -14.58 2.54
N ALA A 105 -3.14 -13.94 1.82
CA ALA A 105 -2.56 -14.51 0.61
C ALA A 105 -1.89 -15.88 0.88
N LEU A 106 -1.13 -16.02 1.97
CA LEU A 106 -0.57 -17.31 2.37
C LEU A 106 -1.64 -18.37 2.65
N LEU A 107 -2.71 -18.02 3.37
CA LEU A 107 -3.80 -18.94 3.65
C LEU A 107 -4.50 -19.41 2.37
N LEU A 108 -4.69 -18.51 1.40
CA LEU A 108 -5.25 -18.83 0.09
C LEU A 108 -4.34 -19.77 -0.70
N ILE A 109 -3.02 -19.51 -0.70
CA ILE A 109 -2.02 -20.38 -1.33
C ILE A 109 -2.06 -21.78 -0.70
N LEU A 110 -2.04 -21.88 0.63
CA LEU A 110 -2.12 -23.15 1.34
C LEU A 110 -3.40 -23.91 0.99
N ARG A 111 -4.54 -23.21 0.97
CA ARG A 111 -5.84 -23.79 0.63
C ARG A 111 -5.89 -24.25 -0.82
N MET A 112 -5.26 -23.52 -1.75
CA MET A 112 -5.21 -23.88 -3.16
C MET A 112 -4.31 -25.10 -3.38
N LEU A 113 -3.11 -25.10 -2.80
CA LEU A 113 -2.16 -26.22 -2.91
C LEU A 113 -2.72 -27.50 -2.29
N SER A 114 -3.44 -27.39 -1.17
CA SER A 114 -4.08 -28.54 -0.51
C SER A 114 -5.18 -29.21 -1.34
N LYS A 115 -5.65 -28.58 -2.45
CA LYS A 115 -6.59 -29.22 -3.39
C LYS A 115 -5.90 -30.15 -4.39
N TYR A 116 -4.61 -29.95 -4.63
CA TYR A 116 -3.85 -30.66 -5.67
C TYR A 116 -2.74 -31.56 -5.11
N PHE A 117 -2.28 -31.30 -3.88
CA PHE A 117 -1.15 -31.99 -3.27
C PHE A 117 -1.48 -32.46 -1.85
N GLU A 118 -0.68 -33.41 -1.36
CA GLU A 118 -0.73 -33.83 0.04
C GLU A 118 -0.44 -32.67 0.99
N LYS A 119 -1.07 -32.71 2.17
CA LYS A 119 -1.03 -31.63 3.17
C LYS A 119 0.40 -31.21 3.56
N ASN A 120 1.32 -32.17 3.68
CA ASN A 120 2.73 -31.90 4.04
C ASN A 120 3.47 -31.13 2.93
N VAL A 121 3.23 -31.50 1.67
CA VAL A 121 3.83 -30.82 0.50
C VAL A 121 3.26 -29.42 0.36
N ALA A 122 1.94 -29.26 0.48
CA ALA A 122 1.27 -27.96 0.42
C ALA A 122 1.77 -26.99 1.52
N LEU A 123 1.97 -27.48 2.73
CA LEU A 123 2.48 -26.70 3.86
C LEU A 123 3.94 -26.30 3.64
N LEU A 124 4.80 -27.23 3.24
CA LEU A 124 6.21 -26.94 2.96
C LEU A 124 6.35 -25.93 1.82
N SER A 125 5.58 -26.08 0.73
CA SER A 125 5.55 -25.11 -0.38
C SER A 125 5.08 -23.73 0.07
N THR A 126 4.09 -23.64 0.94
CA THR A 126 3.60 -22.34 1.47
C THR A 126 4.67 -21.66 2.34
N ILE A 127 5.36 -22.42 3.19
CA ILE A 127 6.49 -21.90 3.98
C ILE A 127 7.62 -21.45 3.07
N SER A 128 7.96 -22.25 2.05
CA SER A 128 8.97 -21.87 1.06
C SER A 128 8.60 -20.58 0.33
N ILE A 129 7.32 -20.39 -0.04
CA ILE A 129 6.85 -19.14 -0.65
C ILE A 129 7.00 -17.96 0.31
N TRP A 130 6.69 -18.15 1.60
CA TRP A 130 6.88 -17.10 2.60
C TRP A 130 8.35 -16.70 2.73
N PHE A 131 9.28 -17.67 2.83
CA PHE A 131 10.72 -17.39 2.92
C PHE A 131 11.33 -16.92 1.60
N ALA A 132 10.79 -17.33 0.46
CA ALA A 132 11.21 -16.86 -0.86
C ALA A 132 10.65 -15.48 -1.20
N SER A 133 9.59 -15.04 -0.51
CA SER A 133 9.09 -13.67 -0.66
C SER A 133 10.16 -12.69 -0.17
N SER A 134 10.29 -11.57 -0.87
CA SER A 134 11.21 -10.48 -0.51
C SER A 134 10.84 -9.78 0.81
N LEU A 135 9.96 -10.34 1.64
CA LEU A 135 9.60 -9.80 2.95
C LEU A 135 10.79 -9.83 3.94
N PHE A 136 11.83 -10.62 3.66
CA PHE A 136 13.06 -10.71 4.45
C PHE A 136 14.21 -9.81 3.95
N TYR A 137 14.03 -9.07 2.84
CA TYR A 137 15.05 -8.18 2.27
C TYR A 137 14.54 -6.75 2.18
#